data_AF-A0A7W3YBV0-F1
#
_entry.id   AF-A0A7W3YBV0-F1
#
_cell.length_a   1.000
_cell.length_b   1.000
_cell.length_c   1.000
_cell.angle_alpha   90.00
_cell.angle_beta   90.00
_cell.angle_gamma   90.00
#
_symmetry.space_group_name_H-M   'P 1'
#
loop_
_entity.id
_entity.type
_entity.pdbx_description
1 polymer ?
#
loop_
_entity_poly.entity_id
_entity_poly.type
_entity_poly.pdbx_seq_one_letter_code
_entity_poly.pdbx_strand_id
1 'polypeptide(L)'
;MNNIQLNRLINETNTKIKHYYEHYSSAINLWVTKSVIDPHYIICVELVHDFGGAITSFEILSRNTNELESKEFLKIINQLHQSWPHMPILFHDFPKKVINSLRDKFGSFIIRDDVVINKNY
;
A
#
# COMPACT_ATOMS: atom_id res chain seq x y z
N MET A 1 -17.62 -9.91 -6.14
CA MET A 1 -16.44 -10.77 -6.36
C MET A 1 -16.09 -11.49 -5.05
N ASN A 2 -15.24 -12.52 -5.09
CA ASN A 2 -15.12 -13.53 -4.04
C ASN A 2 -14.39 -12.95 -2.80
N ASN A 3 -15.08 -12.80 -1.65
CA ASN A 3 -14.49 -12.33 -0.37
C ASN A 3 -13.18 -13.07 -0.01
N ILE A 4 -13.01 -14.28 -0.53
CA ILE A 4 -11.82 -15.11 -0.43
C ILE A 4 -10.56 -14.39 -0.97
N GLN A 5 -10.63 -13.75 -2.14
CA GLN A 5 -9.46 -13.08 -2.75
C GLN A 5 -9.06 -11.82 -1.97
N LEU A 6 -10.05 -11.04 -1.51
CA LEU A 6 -9.86 -9.88 -0.65
C LEU A 6 -9.16 -10.27 0.66
N ASN A 7 -9.72 -11.24 1.38
CA ASN A 7 -9.17 -11.71 2.65
C ASN A 7 -7.77 -12.31 2.47
N ARG A 8 -7.52 -13.00 1.35
CA ARG A 8 -6.20 -13.58 1.08
C ARG A 8 -5.12 -12.50 0.96
N LEU A 9 -5.35 -11.43 0.20
CA LEU A 9 -4.35 -10.36 0.05
C LEU A 9 -4.10 -9.64 1.39
N ILE A 10 -5.15 -9.40 2.17
CA ILE A 10 -5.03 -8.83 3.53
C ILE A 10 -4.21 -9.74 4.43
N ASN A 11 -4.51 -11.04 4.46
CA ASN A 11 -3.81 -12.02 5.28
C ASN A 11 -2.34 -12.15 4.89
N GLU A 12 -2.04 -12.23 3.59
CA GLU A 12 -0.67 -12.27 3.08
C GLU A 12 0.11 -11.00 3.48
N THR A 13 -0.50 -9.82 3.30
CA THR A 13 0.11 -8.54 3.66
C THR A 13 0.36 -8.45 5.17
N ASN A 14 -0.64 -8.78 6.00
CA ASN A 14 -0.51 -8.79 7.45
C ASN A 14 0.56 -9.77 7.95
N THR A 15 0.64 -10.95 7.34
CA THR A 15 1.67 -11.95 7.67
C THR A 15 3.06 -11.39 7.41
N LYS A 16 3.26 -10.69 6.28
CA LYS A 16 4.55 -10.08 5.94
C LYS A 16 4.92 -8.92 6.87
N ILE A 17 3.97 -8.02 7.16
CA ILE A 17 4.20 -6.92 8.10
C ILE A 17 4.58 -7.48 9.48
N LYS A 18 3.85 -8.49 9.96
CA LYS A 18 4.14 -9.14 11.25
C LYS A 18 5.53 -9.76 11.28
N HIS A 19 5.89 -10.52 10.25
CA HIS A 19 7.24 -11.08 10.10
C HIS A 19 8.32 -9.99 10.14
N TYR A 20 8.09 -8.83 9.51
CA TYR A 20 9.05 -7.72 9.60
C TYR A 20 9.17 -7.14 11.01
N TYR A 21 8.07 -6.91 11.71
CA TYR A 21 8.13 -6.45 13.11
C TYR A 21 8.78 -7.47 14.07
N GLU A 22 8.66 -8.77 13.80
CA GLU A 22 9.25 -9.82 14.65
C GLU A 22 10.77 -9.97 14.45
N HIS A 23 11.31 -9.54 13.30
CA HIS A 23 12.70 -9.81 12.92
C HIS A 23 13.56 -8.57 12.68
N TYR A 24 12.96 -7.37 12.62
CA TYR A 24 13.69 -6.13 12.29
C TYR A 24 13.20 -4.97 13.16
N SER A 25 14.10 -4.03 13.48
CA SER A 25 13.79 -2.81 14.22
C SER A 25 13.52 -1.59 13.32
N SER A 26 13.37 -1.82 12.02
CA SER A 26 13.24 -0.78 10.99
C SER A 26 11.79 -0.30 10.83
N ALA A 27 11.61 0.91 10.28
CA ALA A 27 10.29 1.39 9.90
C ALA A 27 9.74 0.60 8.71
N ILE A 28 8.42 0.44 8.64
CA ILE A 28 7.72 -0.22 7.53
C ILE A 28 6.84 0.80 6.84
N ASN A 29 6.90 0.84 5.50
CA ASN A 29 5.95 1.56 4.67
C ASN A 29 5.19 0.58 3.78
N LEU A 30 3.94 0.93 3.47
CA LEU A 30 3.25 0.33 2.35
C LEU A 30 3.33 1.26 1.15
N TRP A 31 3.70 0.72 0.00
CA TRP A 31 3.53 1.39 -1.27
C TRP A 31 2.44 0.68 -2.07
N VAL A 32 1.51 1.44 -2.63
CA VAL A 32 0.38 0.90 -3.37
C VAL A 32 0.26 1.58 -4.73
N THR A 33 0.10 0.77 -5.77
CA THR A 33 -0.09 1.28 -7.12
C THR A 33 -1.14 0.48 -7.87
N LYS A 34 -1.61 1.06 -8.96
CA LYS A 34 -2.28 0.33 -10.03
C LYS A 34 -1.34 0.32 -11.24
N SER A 35 -0.89 -0.86 -11.64
CA SER A 35 -0.02 -0.98 -12.81
C SER A 35 -0.76 -0.56 -14.08
N VAL A 36 -0.11 0.28 -14.88
CA VAL A 36 -0.62 0.80 -16.16
C VAL A 36 -0.41 -0.21 -17.29
N ILE A 37 0.65 -1.02 -17.19
CA ILE A 37 1.08 -1.98 -18.22
C ILE A 37 0.35 -3.31 -18.07
N ASP A 38 0.15 -3.75 -16.82
CA ASP A 38 -0.52 -5.00 -16.49
C ASP A 38 -1.66 -4.66 -15.52
N PRO A 39 -2.93 -4.97 -15.84
CA PRO A 39 -4.09 -4.61 -15.01
C PRO A 39 -4.05 -5.31 -13.65
N HIS A 40 -3.23 -4.82 -12.73
CA HIS A 40 -3.06 -5.33 -11.38
C HIS A 40 -3.04 -4.19 -10.37
N TYR A 41 -3.67 -4.43 -9.24
CA TYR A 41 -3.37 -3.70 -8.01
C TYR A 41 -2.16 -4.32 -7.35
N ILE A 42 -1.27 -3.48 -6.84
CA ILE A 42 -0.01 -3.88 -6.21
C ILE A 42 0.05 -3.26 -4.82
N ILE A 43 0.44 -4.07 -3.85
CA ILE A 43 0.86 -3.66 -2.52
C ILE A 43 2.29 -4.12 -2.34
N CYS A 44 3.19 -3.18 -2.17
CA CYS A 44 4.57 -3.39 -1.82
C CYS A 44 4.74 -3.12 -0.32
N VAL A 45 5.31 -4.08 0.41
CA VAL A 45 5.67 -3.91 1.83
C VAL A 45 7.16 -3.61 1.88
N GLU A 46 7.53 -2.40 2.26
CA GLU A 46 8.92 -1.92 2.26
C GLU A 46 9.46 -1.84 3.68
N LEU A 47 10.63 -2.44 3.90
CA LEU A 47 11.42 -2.23 5.11
C LEU A 47 12.39 -1.07 4.86
N VAL A 48 12.30 -0.01 5.68
CA VAL A 48 13.11 1.20 5.54
C VAL A 48 14.08 1.30 6.73
N HIS A 49 15.39 1.24 6.47
CA HIS A 49 16.37 1.50 7.52
C HIS A 49 16.51 3.00 7.81
N ASP A 50 16.74 3.30 9.09
CA ASP A 50 17.00 4.64 9.61
C ASP A 50 18.28 5.27 9.01
N PHE A 51 19.26 4.46 8.60
CA PHE A 51 20.50 4.93 7.98
C PHE A 51 20.40 4.91 6.45
N GLY A 52 20.06 6.07 5.88
CA GLY A 52 20.29 6.37 4.46
C GLY A 52 19.09 6.27 3.52
N GLY A 53 17.87 6.02 4.02
CA GLY A 53 16.66 6.02 3.19
C GLY A 53 16.62 4.90 2.13
N ALA A 54 17.48 3.89 2.25
CA ALA A 54 17.50 2.74 1.36
C ALA A 54 16.43 1.73 1.78
N ILE A 55 15.67 1.24 0.78
CA ILE A 55 14.77 0.09 0.95
C ILE A 55 15.64 -1.16 1.04
N THR A 56 15.65 -1.85 2.18
CA THR A 56 16.47 -3.05 2.36
C THR A 56 15.82 -4.31 1.81
N SER A 57 14.50 -4.35 1.87
CA SER A 57 13.70 -5.45 1.33
C SER A 57 12.33 -4.94 0.93
N PHE A 58 11.79 -5.53 -0.13
CA PHE A 58 10.43 -5.29 -0.56
C PHE A 58 9.78 -6.60 -1.00
N GLU A 59 8.50 -6.73 -0.73
CA GLU A 59 7.67 -7.85 -1.17
C GLU A 59 6.50 -7.31 -1.97
N ILE A 60 6.38 -7.77 -3.23
CA ILE A 60 5.33 -7.33 -4.14
C ILE A 60 4.17 -8.32 -4.07
N LEU A 61 3.04 -7.86 -3.56
CA LEU A 61 1.78 -8.60 -3.55
C LEU A 61 0.85 -7.98 -4.58
N SER A 62 0.49 -8.73 -5.63
CA SER A 62 -0.36 -8.21 -6.71
C SER A 62 -1.62 -9.04 -6.92
N ARG A 63 -2.69 -8.38 -7.39
CA ARG A 63 -3.94 -9.02 -7.81
C ARG A 63 -4.49 -8.36 -9.06
N ASN A 64 -4.97 -9.18 -9.99
CA ASN A 64 -5.49 -8.70 -11.27
C ASN A 64 -6.74 -7.82 -11.04
N THR A 65 -6.88 -6.72 -11.77
CA THR A 65 -8.03 -5.79 -11.63
C THR A 65 -9.32 -6.37 -12.21
N ASN A 66 -9.24 -7.42 -13.03
CA ASN A 66 -10.39 -8.21 -13.45
C ASN A 66 -10.93 -9.09 -12.30
N GLU A 67 -10.08 -9.38 -11.31
CA GLU A 67 -10.41 -10.17 -10.11
C GLU A 67 -10.63 -9.30 -8.87
N LEU A 68 -10.32 -8.01 -8.95
CA LEU A 68 -10.43 -7.07 -7.85
C LEU A 68 -10.86 -5.69 -8.35
N GLU A 69 -12.04 -5.22 -7.97
CA GLU A 69 -12.49 -3.87 -8.34
C GLU A 69 -11.81 -2.79 -7.49
N SER A 70 -11.76 -1.54 -7.98
CA SER A 70 -11.17 -0.41 -7.24
C SER A 70 -11.77 -0.22 -5.85
N LYS A 71 -13.10 -0.37 -5.72
CA LYS A 71 -13.78 -0.24 -4.42
C LYS A 71 -13.38 -1.36 -3.45
N GLU A 72 -13.13 -2.56 -3.96
CA GLU A 72 -12.69 -3.69 -3.15
C GLU A 72 -11.22 -3.53 -2.74
N PHE A 73 -10.37 -3.02 -3.63
CA PHE A 73 -9.01 -2.63 -3.28
C PHE A 73 -8.99 -1.57 -2.17
N LEU A 74 -9.86 -0.56 -2.22
CA LEU A 74 -9.97 0.42 -1.14
C LEU A 74 -10.47 -0.19 0.18
N LYS A 75 -11.27 -1.26 0.15
CA LYS A 75 -11.62 -2.01 1.37
C LYS A 75 -10.38 -2.71 1.96
N ILE A 76 -9.50 -3.25 1.13
CA ILE A 76 -8.22 -3.83 1.56
C ILE A 76 -7.38 -2.77 2.27
N ILE A 77 -7.21 -1.58 1.67
CA ILE A 77 -6.49 -0.47 2.31
C ILE A 77 -7.12 -0.11 3.66
N ASN A 78 -8.44 0.00 3.74
CA ASN A 78 -9.13 0.31 4.98
C ASN A 78 -8.89 -0.76 6.06
N GLN A 79 -8.91 -2.05 5.71
CA GLN A 79 -8.64 -3.12 6.68
C GLN A 79 -7.18 -3.15 7.11
N LEU A 80 -6.23 -2.94 6.19
CA LEU A 80 -4.81 -2.86 6.53
C LEU A 80 -4.52 -1.68 7.46
N HIS A 81 -5.14 -0.52 7.23
CA HIS A 81 -5.04 0.61 8.14
C HIS A 81 -5.66 0.30 9.52
N GLN A 82 -6.78 -0.43 9.58
CA GLN A 82 -7.35 -0.85 10.86
C GLN A 82 -6.41 -1.80 11.64
N SER A 83 -5.70 -2.68 10.95
CA SER A 83 -4.68 -3.55 11.56
C SER A 83 -3.42 -2.79 11.96
N TRP A 84 -3.05 -1.74 11.22
CA TRP A 84 -1.79 -1.00 11.37
C TRP A 84 -2.02 0.52 11.26
N PRO A 85 -2.68 1.15 12.25
CA PRO A 85 -3.20 2.52 12.12
C PRO A 85 -2.13 3.60 11.97
N HIS A 86 -0.89 3.31 12.39
CA HIS A 86 0.22 4.27 12.35
C HIS A 86 1.17 4.04 11.17
N MET A 87 0.95 2.98 10.36
CA MET A 87 1.83 2.66 9.25
C MET A 87 1.53 3.55 8.04
N PRO A 88 2.52 4.27 7.49
CA PRO A 88 2.30 5.07 6.30
C PRO A 88 1.97 4.22 5.07
N ILE A 89 1.07 4.73 4.23
CA ILE A 89 0.68 4.15 2.95
C ILE A 89 0.90 5.19 1.86
N LEU A 90 1.85 4.93 0.97
CA LEU A 90 2.19 5.75 -0.18
C LEU A 90 1.44 5.27 -1.42
N PHE A 91 0.58 6.13 -1.97
CA PHE A 91 -0.18 5.87 -3.18
C PHE A 91 0.54 6.41 -4.42
N HIS A 92 0.72 5.56 -5.41
CA HIS A 92 1.26 5.91 -6.74
C HIS A 92 0.21 5.62 -7.82
N ASP A 93 0.10 6.49 -8.83
CA ASP A 93 -0.85 6.36 -9.94
C ASP A 93 -2.34 6.22 -9.54
N PHE A 94 -2.73 6.75 -8.38
CA PHE A 94 -4.14 6.82 -7.96
C PHE A 94 -4.76 8.19 -8.25
N PRO A 95 -6.06 8.24 -8.62
CA PRO A 95 -6.76 9.51 -8.80
C PRO A 95 -6.73 10.36 -7.53
N LYS A 96 -6.36 11.65 -7.65
CA LYS A 96 -6.26 12.57 -6.49
C LYS A 96 -7.53 12.64 -5.64
N LYS A 97 -8.71 12.52 -6.25
CA LYS A 97 -10.00 12.46 -5.54
C LYS A 97 -10.07 11.30 -4.55
N VAL A 98 -9.54 10.13 -4.94
CA VAL A 98 -9.49 8.94 -4.07
C VAL A 98 -8.50 9.17 -2.94
N ILE A 99 -7.30 9.65 -3.24
CA ILE A 99 -6.25 9.93 -2.25
C ILE A 99 -6.74 10.95 -1.22
N ASN A 100 -7.33 12.07 -1.67
CA ASN A 100 -7.85 13.11 -0.77
C ASN A 100 -8.98 12.57 0.10
N SER A 101 -9.91 11.77 -0.45
CA SER A 101 -10.95 11.13 0.36
C SER A 101 -10.39 10.19 1.44
N LEU A 102 -9.27 9.51 1.17
CA LEU A 102 -8.58 8.68 2.17
C LEU A 102 -7.84 9.53 3.20
N ARG A 103 -7.24 10.66 2.79
CA ARG A 103 -6.60 11.63 3.70
C ARG A 103 -7.60 12.26 4.65
N ASP A 104 -8.77 12.62 4.17
CA ASP A 104 -9.85 13.15 5.02
C ASP A 104 -10.29 12.12 6.06
N LYS A 105 -10.19 10.82 5.73
CA LYS A 105 -10.60 9.72 6.60
C LYS A 105 -9.52 9.30 7.61
N PHE A 106 -8.26 9.23 7.19
CA PHE A 106 -7.16 8.60 7.96
C PHE A 106 -6.02 9.56 8.32
N GLY A 107 -6.03 10.78 7.78
CA GLY A 107 -4.98 11.77 7.96
C GLY A 107 -3.91 11.73 6.86
N SER A 108 -3.39 12.91 6.53
CA SER A 108 -2.39 13.11 5.47
C SER A 108 -0.99 12.59 5.82
N PHE A 109 -0.68 12.41 7.11
CA PHE A 109 0.57 11.78 7.54
C PHE A 109 0.63 10.29 7.18
N ILE A 110 -0.52 9.62 7.29
CA ILE A 110 -0.69 8.20 6.99
C ILE A 110 -0.87 7.98 5.49
N ILE A 111 -1.77 8.73 4.86
CA ILE A 111 -2.04 8.60 3.43
C ILE A 111 -1.17 9.58 2.65
N ARG A 112 -0.07 9.03 2.13
CA ARG A 112 0.93 9.74 1.34
C ARG A 112 0.64 9.55 -0.14
N ASP A 113 1.05 10.53 -0.91
CA ASP A 113 0.83 10.59 -2.35
C ASP A 113 2.20 10.75 -2.97
N ASP A 114 2.52 9.87 -3.91
CA ASP A 114 3.76 9.98 -4.65
C ASP A 114 3.66 11.18 -5.59
N VAL A 115 4.27 12.28 -5.18
CA VAL A 115 4.34 13.49 -6.00
C VAL A 115 5.47 13.28 -7.00
N VAL A 116 5.13 12.73 -8.16
CA VAL A 116 6.03 12.75 -9.32
C VAL A 116 6.12 14.21 -9.78
N ILE A 117 7.17 14.91 -9.38
CA ILE A 117 7.51 16.22 -9.97
C ILE A 117 7.99 15.92 -11.39
N ASN A 118 7.11 16.10 -12.36
CA ASN A 118 7.48 15.99 -13.77
C ASN A 118 8.44 17.15 -14.08
N LYS A 119 9.74 16.86 -14.24
CA LYS A 119 10.81 17.86 -14.47
C LYS A 119 10.76 18.54 -15.86
N ASN A 120 9.61 18.56 -16.52
CA ASN A 120 9.44 19.12 -17.86
C ASN A 120 8.56 20.38 -17.85
N TYR A 121 8.98 21.39 -17.08
CA TYR A 121 8.60 22.79 -17.29
C TYR A 121 9.85 23.66 -17.22
#